data_AF-A0A0V0GWY1-F1
#
_entry.id   AF-A0A0V0GWY1-F1
#
_cell.length_a   1.000
_cell.length_b   1.000
_cell.length_c   1.000
_cell.angle_alpha   90.00
_cell.angle_beta   90.00
_cell.angle_gamma   90.00
#
_symmetry.space_group_name_H-M   'P 1'
#
loop_
_entity.id
_entity.type
_entity.pdbx_description
1 polymer ?
#
loop_
_entity_poly.entity_id
_entity_poly.type
_entity_poly.pdbx_seq_one_letter_code
_entity_poly.pdbx_strand_id
1 'polypeptide(L)'
;MSLFIIPASVVNKLDRLRRNFLWKGNKERERYNLVEWEVTQLRKERGLGIKNLEIQNRCLLMKWLWRFCDEETSLWKEVIVQKFGQNSPWCSNEVNCTYGTGVYGGLSEVYGQSSRRTLNSEWAMV
;
A
#
# COMPACT_ATOMS: atom_id res chain seq x y z
N MET A 1 4.76 -10.20 -2.84
CA MET A 1 5.16 -8.98 -2.11
C MET A 1 4.04 -7.92 -2.14
N SER A 2 2.83 -8.25 -1.69
CA SER A 2 1.65 -7.35 -1.82
C SER A 2 0.78 -7.30 -0.57
N LEU A 3 1.12 -8.06 0.48
CA LEU A 3 0.39 -8.13 1.74
C LEU A 3 1.03 -7.28 2.86
N PHE A 4 2.21 -6.71 2.63
CA PHE A 4 2.91 -5.94 3.65
C PHE A 4 2.81 -4.44 3.37
N ILE A 5 2.56 -3.66 4.42
CA ILE A 5 2.85 -2.22 4.38
C ILE A 5 4.36 -2.06 4.24
N ILE A 6 4.78 -1.38 3.18
CA ILE A 6 6.19 -1.04 3.02
C ILE A 6 6.50 0.17 3.92
N PRO A 7 7.49 0.09 4.82
CA PRO A 7 7.90 1.23 5.63
C PRO A 7 8.35 2.40 4.74
N ALA A 8 8.03 3.63 5.15
CA ALA A 8 8.38 4.84 4.41
C ALA A 8 9.89 4.94 4.12
N SER A 9 10.74 4.48 5.04
CA SER A 9 12.20 4.43 4.86
C SER A 9 12.62 3.56 3.67
N VAL A 10 11.95 2.42 3.47
CA VAL A 10 12.19 1.51 2.34
C VAL A 10 11.68 2.12 1.04
N VAL A 11 10.49 2.75 1.07
CA VAL A 11 9.97 3.52 -0.08
C VAL A 11 10.98 4.58 -0.51
N ASN A 12 11.45 5.39 0.44
CA ASN A 12 12.41 6.46 0.18
C ASN A 12 13.74 5.93 -0.35
N LYS A 13 14.22 4.79 0.16
CA LYS A 13 15.44 4.14 -0.35
C LYS A 13 15.27 3.63 -1.77
N LEU A 14 14.14 3.01 -2.08
CA LEU A 14 13.82 2.53 -3.44
C LEU A 14 13.67 3.69 -4.41
N ASP A 15 13.00 4.76 -4.01
CA ASP A 15 12.85 5.96 -4.82
C ASP A 15 14.19 6.66 -5.03
N ARG A 16 15.07 6.68 -4.03
CA ARG A 16 16.45 7.17 -4.20
C ARG A 16 17.23 6.33 -5.21
N LEU A 17 17.11 5.00 -5.16
CA LEU A 17 17.78 4.11 -6.14
C LEU A 17 17.24 4.35 -7.55
N ARG A 18 15.93 4.49 -7.72
CA ARG A 18 15.30 4.79 -9.02
C ARG A 18 15.72 6.16 -9.55
N ARG A 19 15.76 7.18 -8.69
CA ARG A 19 16.29 8.53 -9.03
C ARG A 19 17.74 8.47 -9.47
N ASN A 20 18.59 7.78 -8.71
CA ASN A 20 19.99 7.65 -9.03
C ASN A 20 20.19 6.90 -10.36
N PHE A 21 19.42 5.83 -10.60
CA PHE A 21 19.46 5.11 -11.86
C PHE A 21 19.08 6.01 -13.04
N LEU A 22 17.99 6.78 -12.91
CA LEU A 22 17.48 7.64 -13.98
C LEU A 22 18.40 8.82 -14.29
N TRP A 23 18.91 9.51 -13.26
CA TRP A 23 19.64 10.77 -13.43
C TRP A 23 21.16 10.64 -13.32
N LYS A 24 21.68 9.77 -12.43
CA LYS A 24 23.13 9.62 -12.21
C LYS A 24 23.75 8.53 -13.10
N GLY A 25 23.02 7.46 -13.43
CA GLY A 25 23.55 6.33 -14.21
C GLY A 25 24.77 5.67 -13.52
N ASN A 26 25.66 5.03 -14.30
CA ASN A 26 26.86 4.35 -13.79
C ASN A 26 28.11 5.27 -13.72
N LYS A 27 27.95 6.58 -13.60
CA LYS A 27 29.07 7.53 -13.52
C LYS A 27 29.11 8.15 -12.13
N GLU A 28 30.30 8.21 -11.53
CA GLU A 28 30.54 8.81 -10.21
C GLU A 28 30.31 10.32 -10.15
N ARG A 29 30.16 10.98 -11.31
CA ARG A 29 29.93 12.43 -11.39
C ARG A 29 28.46 12.76 -11.14
N GLU A 30 28.21 13.73 -10.28
CA GLU A 30 26.88 14.26 -10.04
C GLU A 30 26.31 14.89 -11.31
N ARG A 31 25.13 14.44 -11.73
CA ARG A 31 24.32 15.11 -12.75
C ARG A 31 23.16 15.83 -12.08
N TYR A 32 22.81 16.99 -12.62
CA TYR A 32 21.64 17.75 -12.19
C TYR A 32 20.35 17.00 -12.52
N ASN A 33 19.40 17.03 -11.60
CA ASN A 33 18.06 16.50 -11.84
C ASN A 33 17.34 17.49 -12.76
N LEU A 34 17.05 17.09 -14.00
CA LEU A 34 16.41 17.94 -15.00
C LEU A 34 14.89 18.09 -14.76
N VAL A 35 14.30 17.13 -14.05
CA VAL A 35 12.86 17.09 -13.77
C VAL A 35 12.65 16.69 -12.31
N GLU A 36 11.71 17.36 -11.65
CA GLU A 36 11.27 17.03 -10.30
C GLU A 36 10.68 15.62 -10.22
N TRP A 37 10.98 14.91 -9.12
CA TRP A 37 10.60 13.50 -8.97
C TRP A 37 9.08 13.29 -9.00
N GLU A 38 8.32 14.17 -8.36
CA GLU A 38 6.85 14.09 -8.34
C GLU A 38 6.25 14.24 -9.74
N VAL A 39 6.85 15.10 -10.58
CA VAL A 39 6.44 15.30 -11.97
C VAL A 39 6.65 14.03 -12.80
N THR A 40 7.71 13.26 -12.52
CA THR A 40 7.93 11.97 -13.19
C THR A 40 6.88 10.90 -12.85
N GLN A 41 6.19 11.05 -11.72
CA GLN A 41 5.16 10.12 -11.26
C GLN A 41 3.76 10.39 -11.83
N LEU A 42 3.54 11.56 -12.46
CA LEU A 42 2.27 11.91 -13.10
C LEU A 42 1.98 11.00 -14.30
N ARG A 43 0.68 10.70 -14.51
CA ARG A 43 0.23 9.80 -15.56
C ARG A 43 -0.20 10.58 -16.82
N LYS A 44 0.13 10.00 -17.98
CA LYS A 44 -0.41 10.21 -19.33
C LYS A 44 -0.07 11.46 -20.14
N GLU A 45 0.22 12.64 -19.59
CA GLU A 45 0.44 13.82 -20.48
C GLU A 45 1.70 14.65 -20.25
N ARG A 46 2.36 14.56 -19.07
CA ARG A 46 3.58 15.35 -18.77
C ARG A 46 4.67 14.63 -17.97
N GLY A 47 4.46 13.36 -17.62
CA GLY A 47 5.34 12.59 -16.74
C GLY A 47 5.92 11.32 -17.38
N LEU A 48 6.93 10.74 -16.75
CA LEU A 48 7.60 9.51 -17.22
C LEU A 48 6.77 8.23 -16.96
N GLY A 49 5.66 8.35 -16.23
CA GLY A 49 4.79 7.22 -15.88
C GLY A 49 5.35 6.33 -14.76
N ILE A 50 6.30 6.83 -13.96
CA ILE A 50 6.85 6.07 -12.83
C ILE A 50 5.77 5.93 -11.76
N LYS A 51 5.41 4.70 -11.40
CA LYS A 51 4.39 4.48 -10.36
C LYS A 51 4.91 4.90 -8.99
N ASN A 52 4.13 5.72 -8.30
CA ASN A 52 4.32 5.98 -6.88
C ASN A 52 4.14 4.66 -6.10
N LEU A 53 5.18 4.26 -5.37
CA LEU A 53 5.24 3.00 -4.63
C LEU A 53 4.26 2.93 -3.47
N GLU A 54 4.01 4.05 -2.81
CA GLU A 54 3.08 4.13 -1.69
C GLU A 54 1.65 3.88 -2.17
N ILE A 55 1.25 4.56 -3.25
CA ILE A 55 -0.05 4.36 -3.89
C ILE A 55 -0.17 2.92 -4.40
N GLN A 56 0.87 2.41 -5.05
CA GLN A 56 0.87 1.04 -5.55
C GLN A 56 0.74 0.01 -4.42
N ASN A 57 1.43 0.21 -3.29
CA ASN A 57 1.31 -0.66 -2.12
C ASN A 57 -0.13 -0.64 -1.58
N ARG A 58 -0.69 0.56 -1.38
CA ARG A 58 -2.07 0.72 -0.91
C ARG A 58 -3.08 0.05 -1.82
N CYS A 59 -2.94 0.20 -3.14
CA CYS A 59 -3.80 -0.48 -4.11
C CYS A 59 -3.67 -2.00 -4.03
N LEU A 60 -2.47 -2.52 -3.81
CA LEU A 60 -2.24 -3.95 -3.64
C LEU A 60 -2.88 -4.48 -2.35
N LEU A 61 -2.78 -3.74 -1.24
CA LEU A 61 -3.47 -4.07 0.01
C LEU A 61 -4.99 -4.06 -0.18
N MET A 62 -5.53 -3.06 -0.87
CA MET A 62 -6.96 -2.98 -1.19
C MET A 62 -7.41 -4.17 -2.05
N LYS A 63 -6.59 -4.61 -3.01
CA LYS A 63 -6.89 -5.82 -3.81
C LYS A 63 -6.99 -7.07 -2.94
N TRP A 64 -6.13 -7.20 -1.94
CA TRP A 64 -6.19 -8.34 -1.01
C TRP A 64 -7.39 -8.26 -0.07
N LEU A 65 -7.75 -7.06 0.38
CA LEU A 65 -8.96 -6.83 1.15
C LEU A 65 -10.20 -7.26 0.36
N TRP A 66 -10.28 -6.89 -0.92
CA TRP A 66 -11.35 -7.33 -1.81
C TRP A 66 -11.43 -8.86 -1.90
N ARG A 67 -10.29 -9.53 -2.11
CA ARG A 67 -10.23 -11.01 -2.14
C ARG A 67 -10.64 -11.66 -0.83
N PHE A 68 -10.40 -11.01 0.30
CA PHE A 68 -10.83 -11.51 1.61
C PHE A 68 -12.36 -11.57 1.72
N CYS A 69 -13.06 -10.62 1.09
CA CYS A 69 -14.52 -10.60 1.07
C CYS A 69 -15.10 -11.59 0.05
N ASP A 70 -14.49 -11.68 -1.12
CA ASP A 70 -14.98 -12.51 -2.23
C ASP A 70 -14.72 -14.02 -2.03
N GLU A 71 -13.54 -14.39 -1.53
CA GLU A 71 -13.15 -15.79 -1.37
C GLU A 71 -13.55 -16.34 0.02
N GLU A 72 -14.79 -16.81 0.19
CA GLU A 72 -15.25 -17.38 1.47
C GLU A 72 -14.64 -18.73 1.86
N THR A 73 -14.29 -19.58 0.90
CA THR A 73 -13.85 -20.98 1.13
C THR A 73 -12.34 -21.19 0.99
N SER A 74 -11.55 -20.12 1.01
CA SER A 74 -10.12 -20.20 0.77
C SER A 74 -9.36 -20.52 2.06
N LEU A 75 -8.50 -21.55 2.03
CA LEU A 75 -7.72 -22.00 3.20
C LEU A 75 -6.93 -20.85 3.86
N TRP A 76 -6.43 -19.90 3.09
CA TRP A 76 -5.70 -18.75 3.62
C TRP A 76 -6.60 -17.84 4.47
N LYS A 77 -7.88 -17.68 4.10
CA LYS A 77 -8.88 -16.93 4.87
C LYS A 77 -9.21 -17.65 6.16
N GLU A 78 -9.41 -18.96 6.11
CA GLU A 78 -9.66 -19.77 7.31
C GLU A 78 -8.51 -19.66 8.32
N VAL A 79 -7.26 -19.77 7.87
CA VAL A 79 -6.08 -19.60 8.73
C VAL A 79 -6.05 -18.21 9.39
N ILE A 80 -6.44 -17.16 8.66
CA ILE A 80 -6.50 -15.80 9.22
C ILE A 80 -7.62 -15.69 10.25
N VAL A 81 -8.82 -16.15 9.91
CA VAL A 81 -9.98 -16.06 10.80
C VAL A 81 -9.75 -16.86 12.08
N GLN A 82 -9.13 -18.04 11.99
CA GLN A 82 -8.77 -18.85 13.16
C GLN A 82 -7.68 -18.17 14.01
N LYS A 83 -6.72 -17.49 13.39
CA LYS A 83 -5.60 -16.85 14.10
C LYS A 83 -5.96 -15.50 14.73
N PHE A 84 -6.79 -14.71 14.05
CA PHE A 84 -7.06 -13.31 14.40
C PHE A 84 -8.54 -13.02 14.71
N GLY A 85 -9.43 -14.01 14.58
CA GLY A 85 -10.88 -13.82 14.70
C GLY A 85 -11.47 -13.04 13.51
N GLN A 86 -12.80 -12.98 13.44
CA GLN A 86 -13.54 -12.19 12.45
C GLN A 86 -14.64 -11.38 13.13
N ASN A 87 -14.57 -10.06 12.98
CA ASN A 87 -15.59 -9.13 13.48
C ASN A 87 -16.56 -8.70 12.37
N SER A 88 -16.13 -8.77 11.10
CA SER A 88 -16.90 -8.30 9.94
C SER A 88 -16.54 -9.11 8.69
N PRO A 89 -17.42 -9.21 7.68
CA PRO A 89 -17.08 -9.76 6.37
C PRO A 89 -15.84 -9.10 5.74
N TRP A 90 -15.54 -7.87 6.17
CA TRP A 90 -14.46 -7.04 5.67
C TRP A 90 -13.23 -7.01 6.59
N CYS A 91 -13.30 -7.54 7.82
CA CYS A 91 -12.22 -7.42 8.81
C CYS A 91 -12.12 -8.56 9.82
N SER A 92 -10.87 -8.95 10.12
CA SER A 92 -10.50 -9.70 11.32
C SER A 92 -10.61 -8.83 12.58
N ASN A 93 -10.51 -9.42 13.76
CA ASN A 93 -10.45 -8.62 15.00
C ASN A 93 -9.14 -7.83 15.04
N GLU A 94 -9.09 -6.80 15.90
CA GLU A 94 -7.84 -6.08 16.15
C GLU A 94 -6.76 -7.07 16.59
N VAL A 95 -5.64 -7.03 15.88
CA VAL A 95 -4.56 -7.99 16.05
C VAL A 95 -3.75 -7.60 17.30
N ASN A 96 -4.11 -8.16 18.44
CA ASN A 96 -3.42 -7.91 19.73
C ASN A 96 -2.19 -8.82 19.98
N CYS A 97 -1.71 -9.55 18.97
CA CYS A 97 -0.54 -10.42 19.12
C CYS A 97 0.77 -9.62 19.02
N THR A 98 1.77 -9.94 19.84
CA THR A 98 3.08 -9.27 19.83
C THR A 98 3.99 -9.70 18.68
N TYR A 99 3.71 -10.83 18.02
CA TYR A 99 4.52 -11.39 16.93
C TYR A 99 3.66 -11.86 15.74
N GLY A 100 4.20 -11.73 14.52
CA GLY A 100 3.58 -12.27 13.31
C GLY A 100 2.37 -11.49 12.77
N THR A 101 2.23 -10.23 13.16
CA THR A 101 1.10 -9.34 12.81
C THR A 101 1.32 -8.52 11.55
N GLY A 102 2.57 -8.35 11.11
CA GLY A 102 2.92 -7.42 10.03
C GLY A 102 2.27 -7.71 8.66
N VAL A 103 1.83 -8.95 8.42
CA VAL A 103 1.16 -9.33 7.17
C VAL A 103 -0.30 -8.85 7.14
N TYR A 104 -1.01 -8.87 8.28
CA TYR A 104 -2.45 -8.61 8.33
C TYR A 104 -2.82 -7.31 9.02
N GLY A 105 -1.95 -6.79 9.89
CA GLY A 105 -2.13 -5.46 10.49
C GLY A 105 -2.22 -4.36 9.44
N GLY A 106 -1.55 -4.53 8.30
CA GLY A 106 -1.64 -3.57 7.20
C GLY A 106 -2.98 -3.57 6.47
N LEU A 107 -3.67 -4.70 6.41
CA LEU A 107 -4.99 -4.80 5.80
C LEU A 107 -6.06 -4.19 6.70
N SER A 108 -6.01 -4.45 8.01
CA SER A 108 -6.94 -3.83 8.97
C SER A 108 -6.77 -2.32 9.03
N GLU A 109 -5.53 -1.81 8.93
CA GLU A 109 -5.26 -0.38 8.88
C GLU A 109 -5.86 0.28 7.63
N VAL A 110 -5.68 -0.32 6.45
CA VAL A 110 -6.23 0.20 5.19
C VAL A 110 -7.76 0.20 5.19
N TYR A 111 -8.40 -0.82 5.77
CA TYR A 111 -9.86 -0.82 5.96
C TYR A 111 -10.31 0.29 6.90
N GLY A 112 -9.67 0.42 8.07
CA GLY A 112 -10.00 1.47 9.04
C GLY A 112 -9.85 2.89 8.48
N GLN A 113 -8.91 3.11 7.56
CA GLN A 113 -8.78 4.39 6.83
C GLN A 113 -9.86 4.57 5.75
N SER A 114 -10.30 3.48 5.11
CA SER A 114 -11.30 3.52 4.03
C SER A 114 -12.72 3.72 4.59
N SER A 115 -13.06 3.05 5.69
CA SER A 115 -14.34 3.21 6.41
C SER A 115 -14.51 4.63 6.97
N ARG A 116 -13.44 5.25 7.48
CA ARG A 116 -13.47 6.66 7.92
C ARG A 116 -13.70 7.64 6.77
N ARG A 117 -13.22 7.33 5.56
CA ARG A 117 -13.43 8.17 4.37
C ARG A 117 -14.86 8.08 3.84
N THR A 118 -15.48 6.89 3.85
CA THR A 118 -16.86 6.71 3.40
C THR A 118 -17.86 7.38 4.35
N LEU A 119 -17.65 7.24 5.67
CA LEU A 119 -18.44 7.94 6.67
C LEU A 119 -18.32 9.46 6.51
N ASN A 120 -17.11 9.99 6.34
CA ASN A 120 -16.93 11.44 6.15
C ASN A 120 -17.47 11.97 4.81
N SER A 121 -17.62 11.13 3.78
CA SER A 121 -18.26 11.53 2.51
C SER A 121 -19.78 11.46 2.54
N GLU A 122 -20.37 10.55 3.34
CA GLU A 122 -21.82 10.44 3.50
C GLU A 122 -22.40 11.59 4.34
N TRP A 123 -21.62 12.15 5.28
CA TRP A 123 -21.97 13.37 6.03
C TRP A 123 -21.58 14.69 5.36
N ALA A 124 -20.93 14.65 4.19
CA ALA A 124 -20.58 15.84 3.41
C ALA A 124 -21.56 16.14 2.26
N MET A 125 -22.56 15.25 2.05
CA MET A 125 -23.62 15.40 1.04
C MET A 125 -25.01 15.61 1.64
N VAL A 126 -25.10 15.88 2.95
CA VAL A 126 -26.31 16.30 3.66
C VAL A 126 -26.03 17.64 4.34
#